data_AF-A0A3S3G4W6-F1
#
_entry.id   AF-A0A3S3G4W6-F1
#
_cell.length_a   1.000
_cell.length_b   1.000
_cell.length_c   1.000
_cell.angle_alpha   90.00
_cell.angle_beta   90.00
_cell.angle_gamma   90.00
#
_symmetry.space_group_name_H-M   'P 1'
#
loop_
_entity.id
_entity.type
_entity.pdbx_description
1 polymer ?
#
loop_
_entity_poly.entity_id
_entity_poly.type
_entity_poly.pdbx_seq_one_letter_code
_entity_poly.pdbx_strand_id
1 'polypeptide(L)'
;MEKTERDFDAGVAATEPLRFMYKNYRGEHAERRVLPRGFRFGTSEFHPKPQWLLLAYDLDKKALREFSFEEIRCPETSGWWSRAFDDVATERRRQVEVEGWTPEHDDAHANGELAGAAACYAIGATVSKLKWGHKSPPAIWPWRKSWWKIEGGARRMLVKAGALIIAEIERLDRADAAKG
;
A
#
# COMPACT_ATOMS: atom_id res chain seq x y z
N MET A 1 4.36 20.86 40.46
CA MET A 1 3.07 21.42 40.00
C MET A 1 2.38 20.33 39.20
N GLU A 2 1.50 19.60 39.88
CA GLU A 2 0.87 18.37 39.43
C GLU A 2 -0.27 18.75 38.47
N LYS A 3 -0.09 18.53 37.16
CA LYS A 3 -1.15 18.79 36.17
C LYS A 3 -2.08 17.58 36.15
N THR A 4 -3.17 17.72 36.88
CA THR A 4 -4.29 16.77 37.00
C THR A 4 -4.93 16.43 35.66
N GLU A 5 -5.39 15.18 35.54
CA GLU A 5 -6.10 14.47 34.45
C GLU A 5 -7.37 15.14 33.87
N ARG A 6 -7.61 16.45 34.08
CA ARG A 6 -8.94 17.04 33.99
C ARG A 6 -9.28 17.89 32.74
N ASP A 7 -8.48 17.83 31.67
CA ASP A 7 -8.67 18.71 30.50
C ASP A 7 -8.97 17.99 29.16
N PHE A 8 -9.21 16.67 29.15
CA PHE A 8 -9.50 15.91 27.91
C PHE A 8 -10.88 15.26 27.94
N ASP A 9 -11.94 16.06 28.02
CA ASP A 9 -13.31 15.54 27.91
C ASP A 9 -14.18 16.44 27.01
N ALA A 10 -14.12 16.18 25.70
CA ALA A 10 -15.16 16.56 24.73
C ALA A 10 -14.84 15.96 23.35
N GLY A 11 -15.21 14.69 23.14
CA GLY A 11 -15.21 14.05 21.83
C GLY A 11 -15.73 12.64 22.00
N VAL A 12 -16.80 12.29 21.28
CA VAL A 12 -17.50 10.99 21.31
C VAL A 12 -16.53 9.86 21.66
N ALA A 13 -16.66 9.31 22.87
CA ALA A 13 -15.81 8.21 23.30
C ALA A 13 -15.99 7.07 22.31
N ALA A 14 -14.93 6.75 21.56
CA ALA A 14 -14.93 5.56 20.71
C ALA A 14 -15.22 4.37 21.62
N THR A 15 -16.42 3.78 21.49
CA THR A 15 -16.86 2.66 22.32
C THR A 15 -16.12 1.37 21.97
N GLU A 16 -15.53 1.32 20.77
CA GLU A 16 -14.72 0.20 20.30
C GLU A 16 -13.22 0.54 20.35
N PRO A 17 -12.39 -0.34 20.94
CA PRO A 17 -10.94 -0.16 20.94
C PRO A 17 -10.37 -0.17 19.52
N LEU A 18 -9.54 0.83 19.21
CA LEU A 18 -8.73 0.79 18.00
C LEU A 18 -7.66 -0.29 18.14
N ARG A 19 -7.43 -1.00 17.03
CA ARG A 19 -6.37 -2.00 16.91
C ARG A 19 -5.36 -1.57 15.86
N PHE A 20 -4.08 -1.60 16.23
CA PHE A 20 -3.01 -1.31 15.29
C PHE A 20 -1.71 -2.02 15.64
N MET A 21 -0.89 -2.29 14.64
CA MET A 21 0.50 -2.70 14.82
C MET A 21 1.33 -1.47 15.15
N TYR A 22 2.24 -1.60 16.11
CA TYR A 22 3.06 -0.49 16.58
C TYR A 22 4.50 -0.92 16.76
N LYS A 23 5.44 -0.14 16.21
CA LYS A 23 6.87 -0.28 16.51
C LYS A 23 7.22 0.58 17.72
N ASN A 24 7.70 -0.06 18.80
CA ASN A 24 8.13 0.68 19.98
C ASN A 24 9.54 1.28 19.79
N TYR A 25 9.99 2.10 20.75
CA TYR A 25 11.31 2.75 20.72
C TYR A 25 12.49 1.76 20.75
N ARG A 26 12.25 0.48 21.11
CA ARG A 26 13.24 -0.61 21.06
C ARG A 26 13.26 -1.34 19.70
N GLY A 27 12.43 -0.91 18.74
CA GLY A 27 12.31 -1.55 17.43
C GLY A 27 11.41 -2.79 17.41
N GLU A 28 10.74 -3.12 18.51
CA GLU A 28 9.86 -4.29 18.58
C GLU A 28 8.47 -3.94 18.05
N HIS A 29 7.93 -4.80 17.19
CA HIS A 29 6.57 -4.67 16.66
C HIS A 29 5.58 -5.47 17.51
N ALA A 30 4.42 -4.89 17.82
CA ALA A 30 3.34 -5.61 18.46
C ALA A 30 1.98 -4.96 18.16
N GLU A 31 0.93 -5.77 18.18
CA GLU A 31 -0.44 -5.27 18.13
C GLU A 31 -0.76 -4.50 19.43
N ARG A 32 -1.54 -3.44 19.29
CA ARG A 32 -2.02 -2.59 20.38
C ARG A 32 -3.52 -2.46 20.29
N ARG A 33 -4.19 -2.68 21.42
CA ARG A 33 -5.60 -2.38 21.59
C ARG A 33 -5.73 -1.18 22.50
N VAL A 34 -6.23 -0.07 21.97
CA VAL A 34 -6.24 1.20 22.69
C VAL A 34 -7.58 1.90 22.60
N LEU A 35 -7.93 2.66 23.65
CA LEU A 35 -9.05 3.60 23.63
C LEU A 35 -8.51 5.01 23.39
N PRO A 36 -8.73 5.61 22.20
CA PRO A 36 -8.30 6.96 21.89
C PRO A 36 -8.87 7.97 22.88
N ARG A 37 -8.03 8.91 23.33
CA ARG A 37 -8.43 10.06 24.15
C ARG A 37 -8.30 11.37 23.39
N GLY A 38 -7.35 11.44 22.46
CA GLY A 38 -7.15 12.60 21.60
C GLY A 38 -5.84 12.49 20.84
N PHE A 39 -5.54 13.53 20.07
CA PHE A 39 -4.28 13.64 19.34
C PHE A 39 -3.67 15.01 19.57
N ARG A 40 -2.35 15.09 19.51
CA ARG A 40 -1.59 16.35 19.61
C ARG A 40 -0.41 16.34 18.67
N PHE A 41 0.02 17.50 18.20
CA PHE A 41 1.28 17.65 17.48
C PHE A 41 2.40 18.05 18.46
N GLY A 42 3.57 17.43 18.36
CA GLY A 42 4.73 17.80 19.17
C GLY A 42 5.74 16.66 19.30
N THR A 43 6.48 16.68 20.40
CA THR A 43 7.48 15.66 20.74
C THR A 43 7.15 14.99 22.07
N SER A 44 7.86 13.90 22.39
CA SER A 44 7.88 13.26 23.71
C SER A 44 9.28 12.69 23.99
N GLU A 45 9.51 12.22 25.22
CA GLU A 45 10.76 11.53 25.61
C GLU A 45 11.06 10.33 24.69
N PHE A 46 10.01 9.65 24.22
CA PHE A 46 10.12 8.48 23.34
C PHE A 46 10.04 8.83 21.84
N HIS A 47 9.61 10.06 21.50
CA HIS A 47 9.43 10.55 20.13
C HIS A 47 10.01 11.96 19.97
N PRO A 48 11.34 12.09 19.80
CA PRO A 48 12.02 13.39 19.80
C PRO A 48 11.78 14.20 18.51
N LYS A 49 11.31 13.56 17.42
CA LYS A 49 10.96 14.24 16.18
C LYS A 49 9.53 14.81 16.26
N PRO A 50 9.30 16.10 15.92
CA PRO A 50 7.96 16.70 15.90
C PRO A 50 7.01 15.96 14.96
N GLN A 51 5.89 15.48 15.49
CA GLN A 51 4.90 14.70 14.74
C GLN A 51 3.54 14.68 15.45
N TRP A 52 2.52 14.11 14.78
CA TRP A 52 1.26 13.77 15.43
C TRP A 52 1.44 12.57 16.37
N LEU A 53 0.92 12.72 17.60
CA LEU A 53 0.91 11.72 18.65
C LEU A 53 -0.53 11.40 19.04
N LEU A 54 -0.86 10.12 19.14
CA LEU A 54 -2.13 9.61 19.64
C LEU A 54 -2.00 9.40 21.15
N LEU A 55 -2.79 10.14 21.93
CA LEU A 55 -2.97 9.88 23.35
C LEU A 55 -4.08 8.84 23.51
N ALA A 56 -3.76 7.67 24.06
CA ALA A 56 -4.75 6.60 24.21
C ALA A 56 -4.48 5.75 25.45
N TYR A 57 -5.55 5.19 26.03
CA TYR A 57 -5.43 4.21 27.10
C TYR A 57 -5.15 2.83 26.48
N ASP A 58 -3.95 2.30 26.72
CA ASP A 58 -3.51 0.98 26.25
C ASP A 58 -4.13 -0.11 27.11
N LEU A 59 -5.01 -0.93 26.51
CA LEU A 59 -5.73 -1.99 27.23
C LEU A 59 -4.82 -3.16 27.63
N ASP A 60 -3.76 -3.40 26.86
CA ASP A 60 -2.83 -4.51 27.10
C ASP A 60 -1.80 -4.13 28.17
N LYS A 61 -1.37 -2.87 28.20
CA LYS A 61 -0.44 -2.33 29.20
C LYS A 61 -1.12 -1.67 30.40
N LYS A 62 -2.44 -1.50 30.36
CA LYS A 62 -3.26 -0.86 31.40
C LYS A 62 -2.73 0.51 31.82
N ALA A 63 -2.39 1.34 30.85
CA ALA A 63 -1.80 2.66 31.10
C ALA A 63 -2.14 3.64 29.99
N LEU A 64 -2.22 4.93 30.34
CA LEU A 64 -2.26 6.01 29.35
C LEU A 64 -0.89 6.11 28.68
N ARG A 65 -0.88 6.11 27.34
CA ARG A 65 0.34 6.14 26.54
C ARG A 65 0.19 7.05 25.34
N GLU A 66 1.33 7.56 24.89
CA GLU A 66 1.44 8.28 23.63
C GLU A 66 2.00 7.34 22.55
N PHE A 67 1.35 7.33 21.40
CA PHE A 67 1.76 6.55 20.24
C PHE A 67 2.09 7.50 19.07
N SER A 68 3.26 7.31 18.47
CA SER A 68 3.65 7.99 17.23
C SER A 68 2.74 7.55 16.07
N PHE A 69 2.11 8.49 15.38
CA PHE A 69 1.36 8.18 14.15
C PHE A 69 2.27 7.62 13.05
N GLU A 70 3.54 8.07 12.99
CA GLU A 70 4.54 7.56 12.05
C GLU A 70 4.83 6.06 12.25
N GLU A 71 4.68 5.55 13.47
CA GLU A 71 4.96 4.15 13.84
C GLU A 71 3.69 3.28 13.94
N ILE A 72 2.50 3.89 13.83
CA ILE A 72 1.24 3.17 13.73
C ILE A 72 1.14 2.56 12.32
N ARG A 73 0.92 1.26 12.27
CA ARG A 73 0.47 0.56 11.07
C ARG A 73 -0.88 -0.05 11.39
N CYS A 74 -1.86 0.11 10.51
CA CYS A 74 -3.05 -0.71 10.64
C CYS A 74 -2.59 -2.18 10.59
N PRO A 75 -3.10 -3.09 11.44
CA PRO A 75 -2.93 -4.51 11.18
C PRO A 75 -3.49 -4.73 9.77
N GLU A 76 -2.96 -5.66 8.98
CA GLU A 76 -3.57 -6.00 7.68
C GLU A 76 -5.09 -6.11 7.89
N THR A 77 -5.82 -5.13 7.35
CA THR A 77 -7.21 -4.90 7.74
C THR A 77 -7.99 -6.14 7.34
N SER A 78 -8.70 -6.74 8.29
CA SER A 78 -9.86 -7.61 8.06
C SER A 78 -9.87 -8.30 6.69
N GLY A 79 -9.08 -9.36 6.53
CA GLY A 79 -9.31 -10.44 5.57
C GLY A 79 -9.10 -10.19 4.07
N TRP A 80 -8.92 -8.97 3.57
CA TRP A 80 -8.84 -8.73 2.12
C TRP A 80 -7.76 -7.72 1.67
N TRP A 81 -7.27 -6.84 2.56
CA TRP A 81 -6.21 -5.89 2.24
C TRP A 81 -4.83 -6.45 2.64
N SER A 82 -3.83 -6.32 1.77
CA SER A 82 -2.49 -6.88 2.01
C SER A 82 -1.39 -6.03 1.37
N ARG A 83 -0.13 -6.25 1.78
CA ARG A 83 1.04 -5.63 1.12
C ARG A 83 1.05 -5.83 -0.41
N ALA A 84 0.53 -6.96 -0.89
CA ALA A 84 0.47 -7.23 -2.33
C ALA A 84 -0.47 -6.25 -3.05
N PHE A 85 -1.57 -5.86 -2.41
CA PHE A 85 -2.50 -4.85 -2.92
C PHE A 85 -1.82 -3.49 -3.00
N ASP A 86 -1.19 -3.04 -1.90
CA ASP A 86 -0.47 -1.76 -1.85
C ASP A 86 0.63 -1.66 -2.91
N ASP A 87 1.38 -2.75 -3.13
CA ASP A 87 2.46 -2.77 -4.12
C ASP A 87 1.95 -2.68 -5.56
N VAL A 88 0.81 -3.30 -5.86
CA VAL A 88 0.16 -3.19 -7.18
C VAL A 88 -0.33 -1.77 -7.42
N ALA A 89 -1.00 -1.16 -6.43
CA ALA A 89 -1.46 0.23 -6.50
C ALA A 89 -0.27 1.20 -6.66
N THR A 90 0.82 0.96 -5.91
CA THR A 90 2.06 1.75 -6.00
C THR A 90 2.70 1.63 -7.38
N GLU A 91 2.75 0.43 -7.97
CA GLU A 91 3.29 0.27 -9.32
C GLU A 91 2.41 0.93 -10.37
N ARG A 92 1.08 0.87 -10.26
CA ARG A 92 0.16 1.59 -11.17
C ARG A 92 0.43 3.09 -11.12
N ARG A 93 0.53 3.67 -9.92
CA ARG A 93 0.91 5.09 -9.75
C ARG A 93 2.26 5.39 -10.41
N ARG A 94 3.28 4.55 -10.20
CA ARG A 94 4.61 4.74 -10.81
C ARG A 94 4.56 4.71 -12.34
N GLN A 95 3.75 3.84 -12.95
CA GLN A 95 3.57 3.80 -14.40
C GLN A 95 3.02 5.12 -14.94
N VAL A 96 2.04 5.71 -14.24
CA VAL A 96 1.47 7.02 -14.60
C VAL A 96 2.51 8.13 -14.39
N GLU A 97 3.07 8.25 -13.19
CA GLU A 97 3.88 9.40 -12.78
C GLU A 97 5.30 9.40 -13.36
N VAL A 98 5.89 8.22 -13.55
CA VAL A 98 7.30 8.08 -13.98
C VAL A 98 7.43 7.68 -15.43
N GLU A 99 6.61 6.74 -15.91
CA GLU A 99 6.67 6.27 -17.30
C GLU A 99 5.75 7.08 -18.23
N GLY A 100 4.86 7.91 -17.66
CA GLY A 100 3.91 8.73 -18.43
C GLY A 100 2.76 7.91 -19.05
N TRP A 101 2.48 6.72 -18.53
CA TRP A 101 1.38 5.87 -19.01
C TRP A 101 0.06 6.35 -18.41
N THR A 102 -0.40 7.51 -18.91
CA THR A 102 -1.64 8.15 -18.47
C THR A 102 -2.87 7.35 -18.92
N PRO A 103 -4.05 7.61 -18.34
CA PRO A 103 -5.32 7.05 -18.84
C PRO A 103 -5.50 7.22 -20.35
N GLU A 104 -5.15 8.38 -20.90
CA GLU A 104 -5.26 8.68 -22.33
C GLU A 104 -4.25 7.88 -23.18
N HIS A 105 -3.05 7.64 -22.64
CA HIS A 105 -2.09 6.73 -23.26
C HIS A 105 -2.66 5.30 -23.30
N ASP A 106 -3.24 4.84 -22.20
CA ASP A 106 -3.81 3.50 -22.06
C ASP A 106 -5.00 3.31 -23.03
N ASP A 107 -5.82 4.36 -23.24
CA ASP A 107 -6.94 4.36 -24.19
C ASP A 107 -6.50 4.16 -25.66
N ALA A 108 -5.24 4.47 -25.98
CA ALA A 108 -4.67 4.20 -27.31
C ALA A 108 -4.34 2.70 -27.55
N HIS A 109 -4.36 1.86 -26.50
CA HIS A 109 -4.06 0.42 -26.54
C HIS A 109 -5.34 -0.44 -26.51
N ALA A 110 -6.19 -0.28 -27.53
CA ALA A 110 -7.53 -0.87 -27.56
C ALA A 110 -7.60 -2.33 -28.07
N ASN A 111 -6.50 -2.93 -28.52
CA ASN A 111 -6.46 -4.30 -29.06
C ASN A 111 -6.10 -5.34 -28.00
N GLY A 112 -6.24 -5.00 -26.72
CA GLY A 112 -5.88 -5.85 -25.59
C GLY A 112 -4.38 -5.90 -25.31
N GLU A 113 -3.59 -4.94 -25.79
CA GLU A 113 -2.14 -4.91 -25.55
C GLU A 113 -1.81 -4.88 -24.05
N LEU A 114 -2.56 -4.12 -23.23
CA LEU A 114 -2.34 -4.06 -21.78
C LEU A 114 -2.57 -5.43 -21.10
N ALA A 115 -3.66 -6.11 -21.45
CA ALA A 115 -3.94 -7.47 -20.97
C ALA A 115 -2.88 -8.48 -21.45
N GLY A 116 -2.46 -8.39 -22.71
CA GLY A 116 -1.42 -9.26 -23.28
C GLY A 116 -0.05 -9.06 -22.60
N ALA A 117 0.32 -7.82 -22.33
CA ALA A 117 1.53 -7.49 -21.58
C ALA A 117 1.47 -7.99 -20.13
N ALA A 118 0.31 -7.87 -19.47
CA ALA A 118 0.12 -8.42 -18.12
C ALA A 118 0.29 -9.95 -18.11
N ALA A 119 -0.31 -10.65 -19.07
CA ALA A 119 -0.16 -12.10 -19.22
C ALA A 119 1.30 -12.51 -19.41
N CYS A 120 2.06 -11.77 -20.24
CA CYS A 120 3.49 -12.00 -20.42
C CYS A 120 4.28 -11.88 -19.11
N TYR A 121 4.00 -10.88 -18.29
CA TYR A 121 4.63 -10.73 -16.98
C TYR A 121 4.25 -11.86 -16.01
N ALA A 122 2.99 -12.30 -16.01
CA ALA A 122 2.55 -13.44 -15.20
C ALA A 122 3.24 -14.74 -15.63
N ILE A 123 3.34 -15.00 -16.94
CA ILE A 123 4.09 -16.14 -17.49
C ILE A 123 5.58 -16.04 -17.11
N GLY A 124 6.19 -14.86 -17.26
CA GLY A 124 7.58 -14.61 -16.88
C GLY A 124 7.87 -14.92 -15.41
N ALA A 125 6.89 -14.67 -14.52
CA ALA A 125 7.01 -14.98 -13.11
C ALA A 125 7.08 -16.49 -12.81
N THR A 126 6.49 -17.35 -13.64
CA THR A 126 6.59 -18.82 -13.47
C THR A 126 8.02 -19.33 -13.62
N VAL A 127 8.82 -18.68 -14.49
CA VAL A 127 10.14 -19.13 -14.91
C VAL A 127 11.27 -18.56 -14.03
N SER A 128 10.98 -17.62 -13.13
CA SER A 128 12.01 -17.01 -12.26
C SER A 128 12.61 -17.98 -11.22
N LYS A 129 12.08 -19.20 -11.06
CA LYS A 129 12.69 -20.28 -10.25
C LYS A 129 13.77 -21.05 -11.00
N LEU A 130 13.79 -20.98 -12.33
CA LEU A 130 14.88 -21.49 -13.15
C LEU A 130 15.93 -20.37 -13.20
N LYS A 131 17.20 -20.68 -12.94
CA LYS A 131 18.34 -19.72 -12.83
C LYS A 131 18.53 -18.76 -14.03
N TRP A 132 17.66 -18.83 -15.05
CA TRP A 132 17.69 -18.10 -16.31
C TRP A 132 16.27 -17.79 -16.81
N GLY A 133 15.43 -17.12 -16.01
CA GLY A 133 14.12 -16.61 -16.47
C GLY A 133 14.23 -15.94 -17.85
N HIS A 134 13.25 -16.15 -18.74
CA HIS A 134 13.35 -15.77 -20.15
C HIS A 134 13.84 -14.32 -20.32
N LYS A 135 15.10 -14.14 -20.74
CA LYS A 135 15.68 -12.83 -21.08
C LYS A 135 14.93 -12.15 -22.22
N SER A 136 14.18 -12.93 -23.01
CA SER A 136 13.31 -12.44 -24.06
C SER A 136 11.85 -12.51 -23.61
N PRO A 137 11.00 -11.56 -24.02
CA PRO A 137 9.58 -11.64 -23.75
C PRO A 137 8.95 -12.84 -24.46
N PRO A 138 7.79 -13.34 -23.97
CA PRO A 138 6.97 -14.28 -24.73
C PRO A 138 6.61 -13.73 -26.12
N ALA A 139 6.32 -14.63 -27.07
CA ALA A 139 6.02 -14.23 -28.46
C ALA A 139 4.79 -13.31 -28.59
N ILE A 140 3.87 -13.39 -27.64
CA ILE A 140 2.65 -12.57 -27.57
C ILE A 140 2.88 -11.19 -26.91
N TRP A 141 4.12 -10.84 -26.56
CA TRP A 141 4.42 -9.52 -26.01
C TRP A 141 4.17 -8.43 -27.06
N PRO A 142 3.33 -7.43 -26.76
CA PRO A 142 2.81 -6.52 -27.78
C PRO A 142 3.78 -5.39 -28.17
N TRP A 143 4.85 -5.19 -27.39
CA TRP A 143 5.73 -4.03 -27.54
C TRP A 143 7.16 -4.43 -27.92
N ARG A 144 8.00 -3.42 -28.17
CA ARG A 144 9.41 -3.66 -28.48
C ARG A 144 10.09 -4.45 -27.36
N LYS A 145 10.99 -5.35 -27.75
CA LYS A 145 11.76 -6.20 -26.81
C LYS A 145 12.49 -5.39 -25.73
N SER A 146 12.96 -4.18 -26.04
CA SER A 146 13.66 -3.31 -25.08
C SER A 146 12.78 -2.87 -23.91
N TRP A 147 11.45 -2.97 -24.03
CA TRP A 147 10.50 -2.63 -22.97
C TRP A 147 10.24 -3.80 -22.01
N TRP A 148 10.78 -4.99 -22.33
CA TRP A 148 10.67 -6.17 -21.47
C TRP A 148 11.61 -6.09 -20.27
N LYS A 149 11.09 -5.60 -19.13
CA LYS A 149 11.84 -5.40 -17.88
C LYS A 149 11.53 -6.48 -16.82
N ILE A 150 12.40 -7.50 -16.65
CA ILE A 150 12.22 -8.63 -15.71
C ILE A 150 12.99 -8.53 -14.39
N GLU A 151 13.70 -7.43 -14.17
CA GLU A 151 14.48 -7.19 -12.96
C GLU A 151 13.58 -7.22 -11.71
N GLY A 152 14.10 -7.79 -10.61
CA GLY A 152 13.37 -7.93 -9.35
C GLY A 152 12.60 -9.25 -9.16
N GLY A 153 12.67 -10.17 -10.12
CA GLY A 153 12.19 -11.56 -9.97
C GLY A 153 10.66 -11.74 -10.05
N ALA A 154 10.18 -12.95 -9.76
CA ALA A 154 8.76 -13.34 -9.91
C ALA A 154 7.78 -12.37 -9.25
N ARG A 155 8.02 -12.00 -7.99
CA ARG A 155 7.12 -11.11 -7.25
C ARG A 155 6.97 -9.75 -7.94
N ARG A 156 8.07 -9.15 -8.39
CA ARG A 156 8.04 -7.85 -9.09
C ARG A 156 7.32 -7.94 -10.42
N MET A 157 7.50 -9.04 -11.17
CA MET A 157 6.76 -9.27 -12.41
C MET A 157 5.26 -9.41 -12.16
N LEU A 158 4.84 -10.13 -11.12
CA LEU A 158 3.42 -10.24 -10.75
C LEU A 158 2.82 -8.89 -10.34
N VAL A 159 3.57 -8.04 -9.63
CA VAL A 159 3.14 -6.67 -9.31
C VAL A 159 2.93 -5.84 -10.57
N LYS A 160 3.84 -5.92 -11.55
CA LYS A 160 3.68 -5.25 -12.85
C LYS A 160 2.47 -5.79 -13.63
N ALA A 161 2.27 -7.11 -13.61
CA ALA A 161 1.11 -7.75 -14.25
C ALA A 161 -0.19 -7.23 -13.63
N GLY A 162 -0.29 -7.19 -12.31
CA GLY A 162 -1.45 -6.63 -11.60
C GLY A 162 -1.71 -5.17 -11.95
N ALA A 163 -0.67 -4.34 -12.00
CA ALA A 163 -0.80 -2.93 -12.38
C ALA A 163 -1.31 -2.74 -13.82
N LEU A 164 -0.84 -3.56 -14.77
CA LEU A 164 -1.32 -3.54 -16.16
C LEU A 164 -2.75 -4.06 -16.30
N ILE A 165 -3.17 -5.03 -15.47
CA ILE A 165 -4.57 -5.49 -15.42
C ILE A 165 -5.48 -4.35 -14.94
N ILE A 166 -5.09 -3.63 -13.90
CA ILE A 166 -5.85 -2.45 -13.43
C ILE A 166 -5.93 -1.42 -14.56
N ALA A 167 -4.81 -1.11 -15.22
CA ALA A 167 -4.82 -0.15 -16.34
C ALA A 167 -5.80 -0.55 -17.45
N GLU A 168 -5.88 -1.84 -17.83
CA GLU A 168 -6.84 -2.33 -18.83
C GLU A 168 -8.28 -2.26 -18.34
N ILE A 169 -8.55 -2.61 -17.08
CA ILE A 169 -9.89 -2.48 -16.49
C ILE A 169 -10.34 -1.02 -16.49
N GLU A 170 -9.48 -0.11 -16.04
CA GLU A 170 -9.76 1.34 -16.06
C GLU A 170 -10.05 1.84 -17.49
N ARG A 171 -9.33 1.33 -18.50
CA ARG A 171 -9.54 1.64 -19.92
C ARG A 171 -10.90 1.14 -20.41
N LEU A 172 -11.27 -0.10 -20.06
CA LEU A 172 -12.57 -0.69 -20.39
C LEU A 172 -13.71 0.07 -19.73
N ASP A 173 -13.59 0.40 -18.44
CA ASP A 173 -14.58 1.17 -17.69
C ASP A 173 -14.83 2.55 -18.33
N ARG A 174 -13.76 3.25 -18.75
CA ARG A 174 -13.88 4.52 -19.50
C ARG A 174 -14.55 4.33 -20.85
N ALA A 175 -14.16 3.29 -21.60
CA ALA A 175 -14.72 3.01 -22.91
C ALA A 175 -16.22 2.68 -22.84
N ASP A 176 -16.67 2.02 -21.78
CA ASP A 176 -18.08 1.72 -21.56
C ASP A 176 -18.87 2.93 -21.06
N ALA A 177 -18.28 3.78 -20.20
CA ALA A 177 -18.88 5.04 -19.79
C ALA A 177 -19.10 6.01 -20.98
N ALA A 178 -18.27 5.95 -22.03
CA ALA A 178 -18.41 6.79 -23.22
C ALA A 178 -19.51 6.32 -24.21
N LYS A 179 -20.06 5.11 -24.03
CA LYS A 179 -21.15 4.57 -24.87
C LYS A 179 -22.55 4.86 -24.33
N GLY A 180 -22.67 5.25 -23.05
CA GLY A 180 -23.93 5.59 -22.38
C GLY A 180 -24.24 7.07 -22.45
#